data_AF-A0A925RU10-F1
#
_entry.id   AF-A0A925RU10-F1
#
_cell.length_a   1.000
_cell.length_b   1.000
_cell.length_c   1.000
_cell.angle_alpha   90.00
_cell.angle_beta   90.00
_cell.angle_gamma   90.00
#
_symmetry.space_group_name_H-M   'P 1'
#
loop_
_entity.id
_entity.type
_entity.pdbx_description
1 polymer ?
#
loop_
_entity_poly.entity_id
_entity_poly.type
_entity_poly.pdbx_seq_one_letter_code
_entity_poly.pdbx_strand_id
1 'polypeptide(L)' 'MPKSNSRARKIVAGFAVLFIGLVIAIIVLLAKKIITIQMAGLMFVAVVGIYVGFGVLIAVYRFVGKLQ' A
#
# COMPACT_ATOMS: atom_id res chain seq x y z
N MET A 1 -24.13 -15.97 -11.15
CA MET A 1 -23.68 -14.74 -10.43
C MET A 1 -22.16 -14.75 -10.34
N PRO A 2 -21.43 -13.79 -10.95
CA PRO A 2 -19.98 -13.81 -10.92
C PRO A 2 -19.49 -13.41 -9.52
N LYS A 3 -19.14 -14.40 -8.69
CA LYS A 3 -18.70 -14.27 -7.29
C LYS A 3 -17.24 -13.79 -7.15
N SER A 4 -16.65 -13.25 -8.23
CA SER A 4 -15.22 -12.92 -8.36
C SER A 4 -14.87 -11.50 -7.87
N ASN A 5 -15.69 -10.49 -8.20
CA ASN A 5 -15.40 -9.09 -7.89
C ASN A 5 -15.42 -8.76 -6.38
N SER A 6 -16.19 -9.51 -5.57
CA SER A 6 -16.28 -9.28 -4.13
C SER A 6 -15.00 -9.69 -3.39
N ARG A 7 -14.29 -10.70 -3.88
CA ARG A 7 -13.03 -11.18 -3.29
C ARG A 7 -11.89 -10.20 -3.55
N ALA A 8 -11.76 -9.74 -4.80
CA ALA A 8 -10.80 -8.71 -5.17
C ALA A 8 -11.04 -7.40 -4.40
N ARG A 9 -12.30 -6.96 -4.27
CA ARG A 9 -12.65 -5.77 -3.46
C ARG A 9 -12.26 -5.91 -1.99
N LYS A 10 -12.51 -7.08 -1.36
CA LYS A 10 -12.11 -7.32 0.03
C LYS A 10 -10.59 -7.26 0.23
N ILE A 11 -9.83 -7.81 -0.72
CA ILE A 11 -8.37 -7.79 -0.69
C ILE A 11 -7.88 -6.34 -0.81
N VAL A 12 -8.38 -5.58 -1.80
CA VAL A 12 -8.02 -4.17 -1.98
C VAL A 12 -8.37 -3.34 -0.75
N ALA A 13 -9.55 -3.57 -0.15
CA ALA A 13 -9.94 -2.90 1.09
C ALA A 13 -9.00 -3.22 2.25
N GLY A 14 -8.57 -4.48 2.39
CA GLY A 14 -7.58 -4.87 3.40
C GLY A 14 -6.24 -4.15 3.23
N PHE A 15 -5.74 -4.06 2.00
CA PHE A 15 -4.51 -3.31 1.71
C PHE A 15 -4.65 -1.80 1.99
N ALA A 16 -5.80 -1.21 1.68
CA ALA A 16 -6.06 0.20 1.96
C ALA A 16 -6.07 0.50 3.47
N VAL A 17 -6.71 -0.37 4.27
CA VAL A 17 -6.71 -0.24 5.74
C VAL A 17 -5.30 -0.38 6.31
N LEU A 18 -4.50 -1.34 5.82
CA LEU A 18 -3.11 -1.50 6.24
C LEU A 18 -2.26 -0.28 5.89
N PHE A 19 -2.43 0.29 4.70
CA PHE A 19 -1.72 1.50 4.28
C PHE A 19 -2.03 2.67 5.20
N ILE A 20 -3.32 2.95 5.42
CA ILE A 20 -3.78 4.02 6.32
C ILE A 20 -3.23 3.79 7.74
N GLY A 21 -3.30 2.55 8.24
CA GLY A 21 -2.76 2.18 9.53
C GLY A 21 -1.26 2.48 9.66
N LEU A 22 -0.46 2.17 8.63
CA LEU A 22 0.97 2.48 8.63
C LEU A 22 1.25 3.98 8.62
N VAL A 23 0.50 4.75 7.83
CA VAL A 23 0.64 6.21 7.79
C VAL A 23 0.31 6.82 9.15
N ILE A 24 -0.78 6.38 9.78
CA ILE A 24 -1.16 6.80 11.14
C ILE A 24 -0.05 6.44 12.14
N ALA A 25 0.52 5.23 12.06
CA ALA A 25 1.60 4.82 12.93
C ALA A 25 2.84 5.74 12.80
N ILE A 26 3.22 6.11 11.58
CA ILE A 26 4.33 7.05 11.33
C ILE A 26 4.03 8.42 11.97
N ILE A 27 2.79 8.93 11.81
CA ILE A 27 2.37 10.21 12.41
C ILE A 27 2.42 10.13 13.95
N VAL A 28 1.96 9.03 14.54
CA VAL A 28 1.99 8.83 16.01
C VAL A 28 3.43 8.77 16.52
N LEU A 29 4.32 8.06 15.82
CA LEU A 29 5.74 7.98 16.18
C LEU A 29 6.41 9.37 16.11
N LEU A 30 6.06 10.16 15.10
CA LEU A 30 6.56 11.53 14.95
C LEU A 30 6.02 12.45 16.06
N ALA A 31 4.72 12.36 16.37
CA ALA A 31 4.09 13.14 17.44
C ALA A 31 4.68 12.81 18.83
N LYS A 32 5.04 11.54 19.06
CA LYS A 32 5.73 11.09 20.27
C LYS A 32 7.23 11.42 20.30
N LYS A 33 7.76 12.08 19.26
CA LYS A 33 9.19 12.42 19.11
C LYS A 33 10.13 11.20 19.19
N ILE A 34 9.61 10.00 18.85
CA ILE A 34 10.40 8.76 18.81
C ILE A 34 11.29 8.76 17.56
N ILE A 35 10.80 9.36 16.48
CA ILE A 35 11.51 9.49 15.19
C ILE A 35 11.64 10.97 14.81
N THR A 36 12.66 11.30 14.01
CA THR A 36 12.85 12.65 13.45
C THR A 36 11.97 12.85 12.23
N ILE A 37 11.75 14.12 11.84
CA ILE A 37 10.99 14.49 10.63
C ILE A 37 11.60 13.86 9.37
N GLN A 38 12.93 13.84 9.27
CA GLN A 38 13.63 13.22 8.13
C GLN A 38 13.33 11.72 8.06
N MET A 39 13.36 11.04 9.21
CA MET A 39 13.11 9.61 9.31
C MET A 39 11.65 9.27 9.01
N ALA A 40 10.71 10.09 9.48
CA ALA A 40 9.29 9.98 9.13
C ALA A 40 9.06 10.16 7.62
N GLY A 41 9.76 11.11 6.98
CA GLY A 41 9.72 11.31 5.54
C GLY A 41 10.22 10.09 4.77
N LEU A 42 11.37 9.53 5.16
CA LEU A 42 11.91 8.31 4.55
C LEU A 42 10.97 7.11 4.72
N MET A 43 10.39 6.94 5.91
CA MET A 43 9.38 5.91 6.16
C MET A 43 8.17 6.08 5.26
N PHE A 44 7.64 7.30 5.13
CA PHE A 44 6.49 7.56 4.26
C PHE A 44 6.79 7.24 2.79
N VAL A 45 7.96 7.66 2.29
CA VAL A 45 8.41 7.34 0.93
C VAL A 45 8.55 5.83 0.73
N ALA A 46 9.09 5.10 1.71
CA ALA A 46 9.20 3.64 1.63
C ALA A 46 7.81 2.97 1.57
N VAL A 47 6.85 3.42 2.38
CA VAL A 47 5.47 2.90 2.34
C VAL A 47 4.86 3.18 0.97
N VAL A 48 4.92 4.41 0.47
CA VAL A 48 4.37 4.73 -0.86
C VAL A 48 5.07 3.91 -1.95
N GLY A 49 6.40 3.81 -1.91
CA GLY A 49 7.19 3.08 -2.88
C GLY A 49 6.84 1.60 -2.95
N ILE A 50 6.63 0.94 -1.81
CA ILE A 50 6.19 -0.47 -1.77
C ILE A 50 4.80 -0.60 -2.38
N TYR A 51 3.82 0.19 -1.94
CA TYR A 51 2.43 0.04 -2.42
C TYR A 51 2.28 0.38 -3.91
N VAL A 52 2.96 1.43 -4.38
CA VAL A 52 2.98 1.80 -5.80
C VAL A 52 3.76 0.76 -6.61
N GLY A 53 4.94 0.35 -6.14
CA GLY A 53 5.78 -0.64 -6.81
C GLY A 53 5.06 -1.97 -7.01
N PHE A 54 4.40 -2.50 -5.97
CA PHE A 54 3.57 -3.69 -6.07
C PHE A 54 2.35 -3.47 -6.98
N GLY A 55 1.73 -2.29 -6.95
CA GLY A 55 0.61 -1.95 -7.84
C GLY A 55 1.02 -2.00 -9.32
N VAL A 56 2.19 -1.45 -9.66
CA VAL A 56 2.77 -1.51 -11.01
C VAL A 56 3.08 -2.95 -11.40
N LEU A 57 3.68 -3.73 -10.50
CA LEU A 57 4.00 -5.14 -10.77
C LEU A 57 2.75 -5.97 -11.10
N ILE A 58 1.65 -5.74 -10.36
CA ILE A 58 0.36 -6.39 -10.61
C ILE A 58 -0.21 -5.96 -11.97
N ALA A 59 -0.13 -4.67 -12.30
CA ALA A 59 -0.60 -4.16 -13.59
C ALA A 59 0.17 -4.78 -14.76
N VAL A 60 1.50 -4.87 -14.64
CA VAL A 60 2.37 -5.51 -15.64
C VAL A 60 2.06 -7.00 -15.77
N TYR A 61 1.95 -7.73 -14.66
CA TYR A 61 1.59 -9.14 -14.67
C TYR A 61 0.25 -9.38 -15.39
N ARG A 62 -0.74 -8.54 -15.12
CA ARG A 62 -2.06 -8.61 -15.75
C ARG A 62 -2.02 -8.24 -17.24
N PHE A 63 -1.08 -7.41 -17.67
CA PHE A 63 -0.88 -7.05 -19.06
C PHE A 63 -0.21 -8.20 -19.84
N VAL A 64 0.84 -8.80 -19.28
CA VAL A 64 1.51 -9.97 -19.87
C VAL A 64 0.55 -11.14 -20.03
N GLY A 65 -0.26 -11.44 -19.00
CA GLY A 65 -1.27 -12.50 -19.08
C GLY A 65 -2.42 -12.25 -20.06
N LYS A 66 -2.50 -11.07 -20.69
CA LYS A 66 -3.45 -10.76 -21.78
C LYS A 66 -2.82 -10.83 -23.17
N LEU A 67 -1.50 -10.92 -23.25
CA LEU A 67 -0.73 -11.04 -24.50
C LEU A 67 -0.42 -12.50 -24.86
N GLN A 68 -0.60 -13.42 -23.91
CA GLN A 68 -0.75 -14.86 -24.15
C GLN A 68 -2.21 -15.18 -24.43
#